data_AF-A0A2R6HAA0-F1
#
_entry.id   AF-A0A2R6HAA0-F1
#
_cell.length_a   1.000
_cell.length_b   1.000
_cell.length_c   1.000
_cell.angle_alpha   90.00
_cell.angle_beta   90.00
_cell.angle_gamma   90.00
#
_symmetry.space_group_name_H-M   'P 1'
#
loop_
_entity.id
_entity.type
_entity.pdbx_description
1 polymer ?
#
loop_
_entity_poly.entity_id
_entity_poly.type
_entity_poly.pdbx_seq_one_letter_code
_entity_poly.pdbx_strand_id
1 'polypeptide(L)' 'MTLSERTKLATTLAVGVVVPGVADYALSAAGYERLGLAVWAVGYLTMALVVWWVWVRPLDLTGPSG' A
#
# COMPACT_ATOMS: atom_id res chain seq x y z
N MET A 1 -20.84 6.54 -9.33
CA MET A 1 -20.93 5.44 -8.35
C MET A 1 -19.94 5.72 -7.23
N THR A 2 -20.40 5.99 -6.02
CA THR A 2 -19.51 6.16 -4.85
C THR A 2 -19.18 4.78 -4.27
N LEU A 3 -17.91 4.38 -4.29
CA LEU A 3 -17.47 3.11 -3.67
C LEU A 3 -17.64 3.17 -2.14
N SER A 4 -17.99 2.05 -1.52
CA SER A 4 -18.01 1.96 -0.04
C SER A 4 -16.60 2.17 0.52
N GLU A 5 -16.48 2.72 1.73
CA GLU A 5 -15.17 2.93 2.39
C GLU A 5 -14.39 1.61 2.55
N ARG A 6 -15.08 0.52 2.89
CA ARG A 6 -14.47 -0.81 2.98
C ARG A 6 -13.90 -1.23 1.62
N THR A 7 -14.62 -0.98 0.53
CA THR A 7 -14.14 -1.28 -0.82
C THR A 7 -12.93 -0.43 -1.17
N LYS A 8 -12.94 0.88 -0.88
CA LYS A 8 -11.79 1.77 -1.15
C LYS A 8 -10.53 1.29 -0.42
N LEU A 9 -10.65 0.97 0.87
CA LEU A 9 -9.53 0.45 1.65
C LEU A 9 -9.05 -0.88 1.08
N ALA A 10 -9.95 -1.84 0.84
CA ALA A 10 -9.60 -3.15 0.30
C ALA A 10 -8.91 -3.04 -1.07
N THR A 11 -9.41 -2.19 -1.97
CA THR A 11 -8.80 -1.92 -3.26
C THR A 11 -7.44 -1.27 -3.12
N THR A 12 -7.28 -0.30 -2.21
CA THR A 12 -5.99 0.36 -1.96
C THR A 12 -4.94 -0.64 -1.49
N LEU A 13 -5.29 -1.50 -0.54
CA LEU A 13 -4.41 -2.57 -0.05
C LEU A 13 -4.06 -3.57 -1.15
N ALA A 14 -5.07 -4.04 -1.89
CA ALA A 14 -4.87 -5.00 -2.96
C ALA A 14 -3.95 -4.44 -4.06
N VAL A 15 -4.25 -3.24 -4.56
CA VAL A 15 -3.45 -2.58 -5.60
C VAL A 15 -2.03 -2.31 -5.11
N GLY A 16 -1.87 -1.80 -3.89
CA GLY A 16 -0.58 -1.46 -3.33
C GLY A 16 0.34 -2.65 -3.02
N VAL A 17 -0.19 -3.89 -3.02
CA VAL A 17 0.60 -5.11 -2.90
C VAL A 17 0.77 -5.81 -4.25
N VAL A 18 -0.32 -5.96 -5.01
CA VAL A 18 -0.32 -6.72 -6.26
C VAL A 18 0.49 -6.01 -7.35
N VAL A 19 0.31 -4.70 -7.54
CA VAL A 19 1.01 -3.98 -8.61
C VAL A 19 2.53 -3.99 -8.40
N PRO A 20 3.07 -3.64 -7.22
CA PRO A 20 4.50 -3.71 -6.97
C PRO A 20 5.03 -5.16 -7.01
N GLY A 21 4.25 -6.14 -6.53
CA GLY A 21 4.62 -7.56 -6.58
C GLY A 21 4.75 -8.10 -8.00
N VAL A 22 3.81 -7.75 -8.89
CA VAL A 22 3.89 -8.14 -10.31
C VAL A 22 5.07 -7.45 -10.99
N ALA A 23 5.32 -6.17 -10.67
CA ALA A 23 6.46 -5.44 -11.22
C ALA A 23 7.81 -6.03 -10.76
N ASP A 24 7.94 -6.37 -9.47
CA ASP A 24 9.11 -7.08 -8.93
C ASP A 24 9.31 -8.43 -9.63
N TYR A 25 8.26 -9.23 -9.74
CA TYR A 25 8.34 -10.51 -10.45
C TYR A 25 8.85 -10.34 -11.89
N ALA A 26 8.31 -9.38 -12.64
CA ALA A 26 8.74 -9.14 -14.02
C ALA A 26 10.20 -8.66 -14.11
N LEU A 27 10.63 -7.79 -13.19
CA LEU A 27 12.01 -7.29 -13.13
C LEU A 27 12.99 -8.39 -12.73
N SER A 28 12.65 -9.18 -11.73
CA SER A 28 13.43 -10.32 -11.27
C SER A 28 13.54 -11.39 -12.36
N ALA A 29 12.45 -11.68 -13.08
CA ALA A 29 12.48 -12.60 -14.23
C ALA A 29 13.36 -12.10 -15.39
N ALA A 30 13.61 -10.79 -15.46
CA ALA A 30 14.51 -10.18 -16.43
C ALA A 30 15.97 -10.04 -15.93
N GLY A 31 16.30 -10.57 -14.74
CA GLY A 31 17.65 -10.50 -14.15
C GLY A 31 17.96 -9.20 -13.40
N TYR A 32 16.93 -8.44 -13.02
CA TYR A 32 17.05 -7.19 -12.27
C TYR A 32 16.52 -7.32 -10.83
N GLU A 33 16.96 -8.34 -10.09
CA GLU A 33 16.37 -8.73 -8.78
C GLU A 33 16.43 -7.59 -7.75
N ARG A 34 17.56 -6.87 -7.66
CA ARG A 34 17.69 -5.74 -6.74
C ARG A 34 16.75 -4.58 -7.07
N LEU A 35 16.49 -4.36 -8.37
CA LEU A 35 15.58 -3.31 -8.81
C LEU A 35 14.12 -3.74 -8.55
N GLY A 36 13.80 -5.01 -8.80
CA GLY A 36 12.50 -5.58 -8.45
C GLY A 36 12.18 -5.41 -6.96
N LEU A 37 13.11 -5.79 -6.09
CA LEU A 37 12.99 -5.60 -4.63
C LEU A 37 12.79 -4.12 -4.26
N ALA A 38 13.53 -3.20 -4.89
CA ALA A 38 13.39 -1.78 -4.63
C ALA A 38 12.00 -1.26 -5.05
N VAL A 39 11.49 -1.70 -6.21
CA VAL A 39 10.15 -1.36 -6.70
C VAL A 39 9.08 -1.89 -5.74
N TRP A 40 9.24 -3.13 -5.26
CA TRP A 40 8.32 -3.71 -4.28
C TRP A 40 8.29 -2.90 -2.98
N ALA A 41 9.46 -2.61 -2.41
CA ALA A 41 9.57 -1.88 -1.15
C ALA A 41 9.00 -0.45 -1.25
N VAL A 42 9.31 0.27 -2.33
CA VAL A 42 8.79 1.62 -2.55
C VAL A 42 7.27 1.60 -2.77
N GLY A 43 6.76 0.64 -3.54
CA GLY A 43 5.34 0.47 -3.76
C GLY A 43 4.59 0.18 -2.45
N TYR A 44 5.12 -0.73 -1.63
CA TYR A 44 4.55 -1.07 -0.33
C TYR A 44 4.57 0.14 0.63
N LEU A 45 5.71 0.86 0.72
CA LEU A 45 5.82 2.07 1.53
C LEU A 45 4.82 3.14 1.08
N THR A 46 4.66 3.32 -0.22
CA THR A 46 3.69 4.28 -0.78
C THR A 46 2.27 3.90 -0.38
N MET A 47 1.90 2.62 -0.48
CA MET A 47 0.60 2.13 -0.02
C MET A 47 0.41 2.39 1.48
N ALA A 48 1.41 2.09 2.32
CA ALA A 48 1.34 2.33 3.76
C ALA A 48 1.13 3.82 4.09
N LEU A 49 1.83 4.72 3.38
CA LEU A 49 1.69 6.17 3.55
C LEU A 49 0.32 6.68 3.10
N VAL A 50 -0.23 6.15 2.01
CA VAL A 50 -1.60 6.48 1.55
C VAL A 50 -2.63 6.02 2.58
N VAL A 51 -2.50 4.78 3.08
CA VAL A 51 -3.39 4.25 4.12
C VAL A 51 -3.32 5.11 5.37
N TRP A 52 -2.10 5.44 5.79
CA TRP A 52 -1.89 6.30 6.95
C TRP A 52 -2.53 7.67 6.75
N TRP A 53 -2.27 8.35 5.63
CA TRP A 53 -2.74 9.71 5.40
C TRP A 53 -4.26 9.82 5.33
N VAL A 54 -4.92 8.86 4.68
CA VAL A 54 -6.35 8.92 4.39
C VAL A 54 -7.20 8.34 5.52
N TRP A 55 -6.76 7.23 6.15
CA TRP A 55 -7.58 6.53 7.14
C TRP A 55 -7.06 6.63 8.58
N VAL A 56 -5.74 6.69 8.82
CA VAL A 56 -5.18 6.65 10.18
C VAL A 56 -4.98 8.05 10.76
N ARG A 57 -4.31 8.94 10.03
CA ARG A 57 -4.00 10.32 10.42
C ARG A 57 -5.22 11.13 10.87
N PRO A 58 -6.42 11.03 10.24
CA PRO A 58 -7.58 11.79 10.68
C PRO A 58 -8.29 11.19 11.89
N LEU A 59 -7.87 10.03 12.40
CA LEU A 59 -8.45 9.47 13.62
C LEU A 59 -8.01 10.31 14.82
N ASP A 60 -8.97 10.68 15.66
CA ASP A 60 -8.69 11.30 16.95
C ASP A 60 -8.29 10.21 17.95
N LEU A 61 -7.00 9.92 17.97
CA LEU A 61 -6.41 8.88 18.81
C LEU A 61 -6.17 9.43 20.23
N THR A 62 -7.23 9.53 21.03
CA THR A 62 -7.13 9.87 22.45
C THR A 62 -6.90 8.61 23.29
N GLY A 63 -6.05 8.72 24.32
CA GLY A 63 -5.90 7.66 25.32
C GLY A 63 -7.17 7.50 26.18
N PRO A 64 -7.31 6.40 26.95
CA PRO A 64 -8.40 6.27 27.91
C PRO A 64 -8.39 7.49 28.83
N SER A 65 -9.48 8.26 28.84
CA SER A 65 -9.73 9.23 29.90
C SER A 65 -9.74 8.44 31.20
N GLY A 66 -8.84 8.81 32.13
CA GLY A 66 -8.71 8.15 33.43
C GLY A 66 -10.01 8.06 34.20
#